data_AF-A0A3B9MNQ8-F1
#
_entry.id   AF-A0A3B9MNQ8-F1
#
_cell.length_a   1.000
_cell.length_b   1.000
_cell.length_c   1.000
_cell.angle_alpha   90.00
_cell.angle_beta   90.00
_cell.angle_gamma   90.00
#
_symmetry.space_group_name_H-M   'P 1'
#
loop_
_entity.id
_entity.type
_entity.pdbx_description
1 polymer ?
#
loop_
_entity_poly.entity_id
_entity_poly.type
_entity_poly.pdbx_seq_one_letter_code
_entity_poly.pdbx_strand_id
1 'polypeptide(L)'
;MARPAGELYEELYEPDGNSPLTPMTRPERMDADFRGTGLTIGRHPVAYHRSELNKLGACRAIDMQQLRNGSAIKVGGWVIVRQRPGTAKG
;
A
#
# COMPACT_ATOMS: atom_id res chain seq x y z
N MET A 1 7.74 15.13 12.36
CA MET A 1 7.66 16.47 11.77
C MET A 1 8.88 16.65 10.87
N ALA A 2 8.69 17.10 9.63
CA ALA A 2 9.80 17.35 8.71
C ALA A 2 10.61 18.58 9.18
N ARG A 3 11.93 18.58 8.97
CA ARG A 3 12.77 19.75 9.23
C ARG A 3 12.52 20.78 8.11
N PRO A 4 12.49 22.09 8.44
CA PRO A 4 12.36 23.13 7.42
C PRO A 4 13.58 23.11 6.49
N ALA A 5 13.37 23.56 5.26
CA ALA A 5 14.45 23.73 4.29
C ALA A 5 15.48 24.75 4.83
N GLY A 6 16.77 24.50 4.62
CA GLY A 6 17.84 25.42 5.09
C GLY A 6 17.98 26.67 4.20
N GLU A 7 18.80 27.64 4.63
CA GLU A 7 18.99 28.96 3.97
C GLU A 7 19.18 28.89 2.44
N LEU A 8 19.89 27.87 1.93
CA LEU A 8 20.11 27.68 0.49
C LEU A 8 18.81 27.38 -0.31
N TYR A 9 17.76 26.91 0.36
CA TYR A 9 16.51 26.44 -0.23
C TYR A 9 15.30 27.30 0.15
N GLU A 10 15.48 28.35 0.96
CA GLU A 10 14.38 29.27 1.33
C GLU A 10 13.81 29.99 0.11
N GLU A 11 14.65 30.42 -0.82
CA GLU A 11 14.23 31.11 -2.04
C GLU A 11 13.56 30.18 -3.06
N LEU A 12 13.74 28.86 -2.93
CA LEU A 12 13.13 27.83 -3.78
C LEU A 12 11.83 27.29 -3.18
N TYR A 13 11.38 27.83 -2.04
CA TYR A 13 10.14 27.42 -1.40
C TYR A 13 8.95 27.94 -2.20
N GLU A 14 8.56 27.20 -3.24
CA GLU A 14 7.26 27.36 -3.86
C GLU A 14 6.21 26.75 -2.92
N PRO A 15 5.24 27.52 -2.40
CA PRO A 15 4.14 26.91 -1.67
C PRO A 15 3.42 25.93 -2.62
N ASP A 16 3.07 24.76 -2.12
CA ASP A 16 2.41 23.64 -2.83
C ASP A 16 1.15 24.03 -3.66
N GLY A 17 0.67 25.28 -3.56
CA GLY A 17 -0.54 25.78 -4.19
C GLY A 17 -0.42 26.27 -5.64
N ASN A 18 0.78 26.40 -6.22
CA ASN A 18 0.96 26.99 -7.56
C ASN A 18 1.31 25.99 -8.68
N SER A 19 1.27 24.68 -8.39
CA SER A 19 1.51 23.67 -9.42
C SER A 19 0.35 23.67 -10.44
N PRO A 20 0.62 23.77 -11.75
CA PRO A 20 -0.41 23.67 -12.78
C PRO A 20 -0.94 22.23 -12.95
N LEU A 21 -0.35 21.26 -12.24
CA LEU A 21 -0.70 19.85 -12.33
C LEU A 21 -1.79 19.49 -11.32
N THR A 22 -2.71 18.63 -11.75
CA THR A 22 -3.71 18.05 -10.86
C THR A 22 -3.02 17.30 -9.72
N PRO A 23 -3.40 17.54 -8.45
CA PRO A 23 -2.86 16.80 -7.33
C PRO A 23 -3.12 15.31 -7.48
N MET A 24 -2.10 14.50 -7.21
CA MET A 24 -2.24 13.05 -7.22
C MET A 24 -3.31 12.60 -6.22
N THR A 25 -4.06 11.59 -6.60
CA THR A 25 -4.93 10.85 -5.69
C THR A 25 -4.11 10.06 -4.67
N ARG A 26 -4.75 9.58 -3.59
CA ARG A 26 -4.06 8.76 -2.59
C ARG A 26 -3.47 7.46 -3.18
N PRO A 27 -4.17 6.71 -4.07
CA PRO A 27 -3.59 5.54 -4.72
C PRO A 27 -2.38 5.88 -5.60
N GLU A 28 -2.44 6.99 -6.35
CA GLU A 28 -1.32 7.43 -7.20
C GLU A 28 -0.10 7.79 -6.35
N ARG A 29 -0.29 8.53 -5.25
CA ARG A 29 0.83 8.83 -4.32
C ARG A 29 1.45 7.57 -3.75
N MET A 30 0.63 6.61 -3.33
CA MET A 30 1.10 5.32 -2.82
C MET A 30 1.90 4.54 -3.87
N ASP A 31 1.44 4.51 -5.12
CA ASP A 31 2.16 3.85 -6.23
C ASP A 31 3.50 4.55 -6.50
N ALA A 32 3.53 5.89 -6.48
CA ALA A 32 4.77 6.65 -6.64
C ALA A 32 5.75 6.41 -5.48
N ASP A 33 5.28 6.44 -4.23
CA ASP A 33 6.07 6.12 -3.03
C ASP A 33 6.67 4.70 -3.13
N PHE A 34 5.84 3.72 -3.53
CA PHE A 34 6.27 2.33 -3.67
C PHE A 34 7.27 2.13 -4.80
N ARG A 35 7.07 2.77 -5.96
CA ARG A 35 8.03 2.73 -7.07
C ARG A 35 9.36 3.39 -6.70
N GLY A 36 9.32 4.47 -5.93
CA GLY A 36 10.52 5.20 -5.52
C GLY A 36 11.32 4.49 -4.43
N THR A 37 10.66 3.81 -3.50
CA THR A 37 11.33 3.27 -2.29
C THR A 37 11.29 1.75 -2.16
N GLY A 38 10.49 1.05 -2.98
CA GLY A 38 10.24 -0.37 -2.85
C GLY A 38 9.38 -0.76 -1.62
N LEU A 39 8.91 0.22 -0.85
CA LEU A 39 8.06 0.03 0.32
C LEU A 39 6.95 1.08 0.39
N THR A 40 5.91 0.82 1.17
CA THR A 40 4.89 1.84 1.43
C THR A 40 5.33 2.73 2.58
N ILE A 41 5.60 4.01 2.29
CA ILE A 41 6.05 5.02 3.27
C ILE A 41 4.86 5.55 4.10
N GLY A 42 3.63 5.17 3.72
CA GLY A 42 2.39 5.52 4.39
C GLY A 42 1.49 4.32 4.67
N ARG A 43 0.19 4.48 4.44
CA ARG A 43 -0.80 3.44 4.73
C ARG A 43 -0.64 2.23 3.79
N HIS A 44 -0.69 1.02 4.34
CA HIS A 44 -0.55 -0.22 3.57
C HIS A 44 -1.61 -0.31 2.45
N PRO A 45 -1.30 -0.81 1.23
CA PRO A 45 -2.19 -0.76 0.07
C PRO A 45 -3.55 -1.43 0.29
N VAL A 46 -3.54 -2.58 0.98
CA VAL A 46 -4.76 -3.34 1.32
C VAL A 46 -5.76 -2.51 2.14
N ALA A 47 -5.32 -1.47 2.84
CA ALA A 47 -6.22 -0.63 3.62
C ALA A 47 -7.17 0.19 2.74
N TYR A 48 -6.77 0.57 1.52
CA TYR A 48 -7.64 1.28 0.57
C TYR A 48 -8.74 0.37 0.02
N HIS A 49 -8.47 -0.94 -0.07
CA HIS A 49 -9.43 -1.94 -0.54
C HIS A 49 -10.18 -2.65 0.59
N ARG A 50 -9.98 -2.26 1.85
CA ARG A 50 -10.52 -3.00 3.00
C ARG A 50 -12.05 -3.04 3.02
N SER A 51 -12.72 -1.98 2.60
CA SER A 51 -14.19 -1.95 2.44
C SER A 51 -14.65 -3.04 1.48
N GLU A 52 -14.05 -3.11 0.30
CA GLU A 52 -14.45 -4.08 -0.72
C GLU A 52 -14.10 -5.50 -0.32
N LEU A 53 -12.94 -5.70 0.30
CA LEU A 53 -12.54 -7.00 0.87
C LEU A 53 -13.51 -7.46 1.97
N ASN A 54 -14.04 -6.54 2.79
CA ASN A 54 -15.08 -6.86 3.77
C ASN A 54 -16.38 -7.32 3.07
N LYS A 55 -16.82 -6.61 2.02
CA LYS A 55 -18.01 -7.00 1.25
C LYS A 55 -17.87 -8.37 0.59
N LEU A 56 -16.65 -8.73 0.18
CA LEU A 56 -16.34 -10.05 -0.38
C LEU A 56 -16.19 -11.15 0.68
N GLY A 57 -16.27 -10.82 1.97
CA GLY A 57 -16.13 -11.75 3.09
C GLY A 57 -14.69 -12.20 3.33
N ALA A 58 -13.68 -11.40 2.94
CA ALA A 58 -12.28 -11.73 3.17
C ALA A 58 -11.91 -11.56 4.65
N CYS A 59 -11.44 -12.62 5.29
CA CYS A 59 -10.97 -12.63 6.67
C CYS A 59 -9.67 -11.83 6.84
N ARG A 60 -9.50 -11.14 7.98
CA ARG A 60 -8.21 -10.53 8.35
C ARG A 60 -7.35 -11.59 9.02
N ALA A 61 -6.04 -11.55 8.77
CA ALA A 61 -5.10 -12.50 9.38
C ALA A 61 -5.19 -12.52 10.93
N ILE A 62 -5.40 -11.36 11.55
CA ILE A 62 -5.55 -11.23 13.00
C ILE A 62 -6.80 -11.93 13.55
N ASP A 63 -7.87 -12.05 12.75
CA ASP A 63 -9.12 -12.66 13.18
C ASP A 63 -9.07 -14.19 13.08
N MET A 64 -8.11 -14.74 12.32
CA MET A 64 -7.99 -16.18 12.10
C MET A 64 -7.77 -16.96 13.41
N GLN A 65 -7.15 -16.33 14.41
CA GLN A 65 -6.92 -16.94 15.72
C GLN A 65 -8.21 -17.24 16.49
N GLN A 66 -9.30 -16.56 16.16
CA GLN A 66 -10.60 -16.73 16.81
C GLN A 66 -11.48 -17.75 16.08
N LEU A 67 -11.04 -18.26 14.93
CA LEU A 67 -11.81 -19.19 14.12
C LEU A 67 -11.51 -20.63 14.52
N ARG A 68 -12.52 -21.50 14.40
CA ARG A 68 -12.36 -22.94 14.61
C ARG A 68 -11.40 -23.51 13.56
N ASN A 69 -10.51 -24.40 13.99
CA ASN A 69 -9.67 -25.15 13.07
C ASN A 69 -10.53 -25.91 12.01
N GLY A 70 -10.07 -25.93 10.76
CA GLY A 70 -10.80 -26.50 9.63
C GLY A 70 -11.87 -25.60 9.01
N SER A 71 -12.03 -24.36 9.49
CA SER A 71 -12.96 -23.40 8.88
C SER A 71 -12.51 -22.97 7.49
N ALA A 72 -13.41 -23.01 6.52
CA ALA A 72 -13.18 -22.41 5.21
C ALA A 72 -13.25 -20.88 5.31
N ILE A 73 -12.20 -20.20 4.86
CA ILE A 73 -12.13 -18.74 4.85
C ILE A 73 -11.78 -18.23 3.45
N LYS A 74 -12.24 -17.01 3.15
CA LYS A 74 -11.72 -16.23 2.03
C LYS A 74 -10.66 -15.29 2.56
N VAL A 75 -9.58 -15.09 1.81
CA VAL A 75 -8.54 -14.11 2.13
C VAL A 75 -8.27 -13.24 0.90
N GLY A 76 -7.86 -12.00 1.14
CA GLY A 76 -7.49 -11.08 0.08
C GLY A 76 -6.43 -10.10 0.59
N GLY A 77 -5.49 -9.74 -0.29
CA GLY A 77 -4.32 -8.96 0.09
C GLY A 77 -3.50 -8.52 -1.12
N TRP A 78 -2.26 -8.12 -0.85
CA TRP A 78 -1.31 -7.68 -1.88
C TRP A 78 -0.40 -8.84 -2.29
N VAL A 79 -0.27 -9.08 -3.60
CA VAL A 79 0.61 -10.12 -4.14
C VAL A 79 2.00 -9.52 -4.35
N ILE A 80 2.97 -9.90 -3.51
CA ILE A 80 4.38 -9.44 -3.63
C ILE A 80 5.22 -10.36 -4.51
N VAL A 81 4.87 -11.64 -4.61
CA VAL A 81 5.57 -12.64 -5.40
C VAL A 81 4.58 -13.68 -5.91
N ARG A 82 4.89 -14.25 -7.07
CA ARG A 82 4.21 -15.44 -7.58
C ARG A 82 5.22 -16.57 -7.59
N GLN A 83 4.94 -17.64 -6.85
CA GLN A 83 5.73 -18.85 -6.96
C GLN A 83 5.59 -19.41 -8.39
N ARG A 84 6.71 -19.85 -8.97
CA ARG A 84 6.74 -20.67 -10.19
C ARG A 84 7.38 -22.00 -9.81
N PRO A 85 6.60 -22.99 -9.33
CA PRO A 85 7.15 -24.30 -9.02
C PRO A 85 7.77 -24.89 -10.29
N GLY A 86 8.98 -25.45 -10.17
CA GLY A 86 9.53 -26.28 -11.24
C GLY A 86 8.58 -27.45 -11.49
N THR A 87 8.36 -27.80 -12.75
CA THR A 87 7.65 -29.04 -13.06
C THR A 87 8.43 -30.21 -12.46
N ALA A 88 7.72 -31.25 -11.99
CA ALA A 88 8.34 -32.46 -11.51
C ALA A 88 9.04 -33.19 -12.67
N LYS A 89 10.26 -32.75 -12.99
CA LYS A 89 11.29 -33.55 -13.62
C LYS A 89 12.39 -33.59 -12.56
N GLY A 90 12.56 -34.76 -11.96
CA GLY A 90 13.70 -35.03 -11.08
C GLY A 90 15.02 -34.90 -11.82
#